data_AF-A0A956PS49-F1
#
_entry.id   AF-A0A956PS49-F1
#
_cell.length_a   1.000
_cell.length_b   1.000
_cell.length_c   1.000
_cell.angle_alpha   90.00
_cell.angle_beta   90.00
_cell.angle_gamma   90.00
#
_symmetry.space_group_name_H-M   'P 1'
#
loop_
_entity.id
_entity.type
_entity.pdbx_description
1 polymer ?
#
loop_
_entity_poly.entity_id
_entity_poly.type
_entity_poly.pdbx_seq_one_letter_code
_entity_poly.pdbx_strand_id
1 'polypeptide(L)'
;MMGKVKSRERALLFRSLQVLFEAGVTLPRSLRILQEQVKDKTLSDALGKIEERILSGISFSQSVKEWPFLFSDHCRRTIEVAEAAGALPQVLKRLAEFEERSYQTELLFRKALIYPFWIMLVCCVFVLWVPPYLFGELFRLLENSGVDLPLISQLVLGFSKVVGSPFFYLFCLILGILGHRLAIAIRDNPRNQYRLFFLMHHNPVLRSNLVALATCRFARCLELMSEVGVPITQTLKLAGNASGDPVLMRRMPEAIDLLIHGATLETSLEATDFFTPTFLSTVHLGQESGSLSEVMSKIALLYEAELEYRAAVLIGALEPLAMLMMGLTVGVFIIATMSPLMSLIQSL
;
A
#
# COMPACT_ATOMS: atom_id res chain seq x y z
N MET A 1 -9.78 -8.16 19.69
CA MET A 1 -9.30 -7.36 18.53
C MET A 1 -9.90 -7.98 17.28
N MET A 2 -11.00 -7.43 16.76
CA MET A 2 -11.62 -7.95 15.53
C MET A 2 -10.70 -7.58 14.35
N GLY A 3 -10.23 -8.59 13.62
CA GLY A 3 -9.31 -8.40 12.49
C GLY A 3 -9.96 -7.57 11.40
N LYS A 4 -9.22 -6.62 10.82
CA LYS A 4 -9.64 -5.91 9.61
C LYS A 4 -9.90 -6.94 8.51
N VAL A 5 -11.08 -6.90 7.89
CA VAL A 5 -11.43 -7.74 6.74
C VAL A 5 -10.49 -7.42 5.59
N LYS A 6 -9.97 -8.46 4.93
CA LYS A 6 -9.03 -8.30 3.80
C LYS A 6 -9.70 -7.52 2.68
N SER A 7 -8.98 -6.60 2.05
CA SER A 7 -9.49 -5.76 0.95
C SER A 7 -10.16 -6.58 -0.15
N ARG A 8 -9.62 -7.77 -0.45
CA ARG A 8 -10.20 -8.74 -1.41
C ARG A 8 -11.61 -9.20 -1.03
N GLU A 9 -11.80 -9.62 0.22
CA GLU A 9 -13.08 -10.17 0.69
C GLU A 9 -14.16 -9.08 0.69
N ARG A 10 -13.77 -7.85 1.03
CA ARG A 10 -14.63 -6.67 0.95
C ARG A 10 -15.04 -6.35 -0.48
N ALA A 11 -14.08 -6.27 -1.41
CA ALA A 11 -14.37 -6.04 -2.83
C ALA A 11 -15.32 -7.10 -3.41
N LEU A 12 -15.09 -8.38 -3.11
CA LEU A 12 -15.98 -9.47 -3.51
C LEU A 12 -17.38 -9.34 -2.92
N LEU A 13 -17.50 -8.96 -1.65
CA LEU A 13 -18.78 -8.76 -0.99
C LEU A 13 -19.58 -7.66 -1.68
N PHE A 14 -18.98 -6.49 -1.91
CA PHE A 14 -19.68 -5.39 -2.60
C PHE A 14 -20.04 -5.74 -4.03
N ARG A 15 -19.18 -6.45 -4.76
CA ARG A 15 -19.47 -6.93 -6.11
C ARG A 15 -20.66 -7.87 -6.13
N SER A 16 -20.67 -8.88 -5.26
CA SER A 16 -21.79 -9.83 -5.18
C SER A 16 -23.08 -9.15 -4.71
N LEU A 17 -23.00 -8.18 -3.78
CA LEU A 17 -24.13 -7.37 -3.36
C LEU A 17 -24.71 -6.56 -4.53
N GLN A 18 -23.85 -5.93 -5.34
CA GLN A 18 -24.25 -5.18 -6.53
C GLN A 18 -24.92 -6.08 -7.58
N VAL A 19 -24.40 -7.28 -7.84
CA VAL A 19 -25.02 -8.26 -8.76
C VAL A 19 -26.40 -8.68 -8.29
N LEU A 20 -26.57 -8.97 -6.99
CA LEU A 20 -27.85 -9.37 -6.42
C LEU A 20 -28.89 -8.24 -6.49
N PHE A 21 -28.46 -7.00 -6.24
CA PHE A 21 -29.31 -5.82 -6.38
C PHE A 21 -29.71 -5.56 -7.84
N GLU A 22 -28.80 -5.70 -8.80
CA GLU A 22 -29.11 -5.59 -10.23
C GLU A 22 -30.10 -6.68 -10.68
N ALA A 23 -30.06 -7.85 -10.05
CA ALA A 23 -31.04 -8.92 -10.25
C ALA A 23 -32.39 -8.68 -9.52
N GLY A 24 -32.57 -7.53 -8.86
CA GLY A 24 -33.81 -7.16 -8.16
C GLY A 24 -34.00 -7.87 -6.82
N VAL A 25 -32.96 -8.47 -6.25
CA VAL A 25 -33.03 -9.14 -4.94
C VAL A 25 -33.05 -8.10 -3.82
N THR A 26 -33.97 -8.26 -2.86
CA THR A 26 -34.09 -7.35 -1.71
C THR A 26 -32.83 -7.38 -0.83
N LEU A 27 -32.52 -6.26 -0.17
CA LEU A 27 -31.32 -6.14 0.67
C LEU A 27 -31.20 -7.26 1.73
N PRO A 28 -32.24 -7.60 2.52
CA PRO A 28 -32.12 -8.67 3.52
C PRO A 28 -31.79 -10.02 2.89
N ARG A 29 -32.45 -10.35 1.76
CA ARG A 29 -32.22 -11.60 1.03
C ARG A 29 -30.82 -11.64 0.41
N SER A 30 -30.33 -10.51 -0.10
CA SER A 30 -28.97 -10.39 -0.61
C SER A 30 -27.94 -10.65 0.49
N LEU A 31 -28.13 -10.09 1.69
CA LEU A 31 -27.24 -10.32 2.83
C LEU A 31 -27.22 -11.78 3.26
N ARG A 32 -28.37 -12.45 3.28
CA ARG A 32 -28.48 -13.88 3.59
C ARG A 32 -27.73 -14.77 2.60
N ILE A 33 -27.90 -14.52 1.29
CA ILE A 33 -27.17 -15.24 0.24
C ILE A 33 -25.66 -15.06 0.42
N LEU A 34 -25.21 -13.84 0.72
CA LEU A 34 -23.79 -13.56 0.97
C LEU A 34 -23.30 -14.24 2.25
N GLN A 35 -24.09 -14.28 3.31
CA GLN A 35 -23.76 -14.96 4.56
C GLN A 35 -23.43 -16.45 4.33
N GLU A 36 -24.20 -17.12 3.48
CA GLU A 36 -24.03 -18.54 3.11
C GLU A 36 -22.81 -18.79 2.21
N GLN A 37 -22.41 -17.79 1.41
CA GLN A 37 -21.28 -17.91 0.46
C GLN A 37 -19.92 -17.56 1.06
N VAL A 38 -19.90 -16.77 2.13
CA VAL A 38 -18.67 -16.27 2.74
C VAL A 38 -17.99 -17.36 3.57
N LYS A 39 -16.68 -17.57 3.33
CA LYS A 39 -15.86 -18.53 4.10
C LYS A 39 -15.39 -18.01 5.45
N ASP A 40 -15.24 -16.69 5.62
CA ASP A 40 -14.82 -16.10 6.89
C ASP A 40 -16.00 -16.04 7.86
N LYS A 41 -15.89 -16.78 8.97
CA LYS A 41 -16.91 -16.84 10.01
C LYS A 41 -17.22 -15.47 10.62
N THR A 42 -16.21 -14.61 10.78
CA THR A 42 -16.39 -13.25 11.33
C THR A 42 -17.27 -12.40 10.44
N LEU A 43 -17.11 -12.57 9.12
CA LEU A 43 -17.83 -11.81 8.11
C LEU A 43 -19.24 -12.38 7.91
N SER A 44 -19.39 -13.72 7.94
CA SER A 44 -20.69 -14.39 7.95
C SER A 44 -21.55 -13.96 9.15
N ASP A 45 -20.98 -13.97 10.38
CA ASP A 45 -21.66 -13.52 11.59
C ASP A 45 -22.06 -12.04 11.52
N ALA A 46 -21.22 -11.19 10.92
CA ALA A 46 -21.53 -9.78 10.72
C ALA A 46 -22.69 -9.57 9.75
N LEU A 47 -22.70 -10.28 8.63
CA LEU A 47 -23.78 -10.20 7.64
C LEU A 47 -25.13 -10.66 8.22
N GLY A 48 -25.15 -11.77 8.97
CA GLY A 48 -26.37 -12.26 9.61
C GLY A 48 -26.95 -11.28 10.62
N LYS A 49 -26.09 -10.64 11.45
CA LYS A 49 -26.55 -9.61 12.39
C LYS A 49 -27.05 -8.35 11.68
N ILE A 50 -26.45 -7.96 10.55
CA ILE A 50 -26.94 -6.82 9.77
C ILE A 50 -28.31 -7.16 9.16
N GLU A 51 -28.49 -8.37 8.63
CA GLU A 51 -29.78 -8.86 8.13
C GLU A 51 -30.86 -8.80 9.23
N GLU A 52 -30.58 -9.37 10.40
CA GLU A 52 -31.52 -9.39 11.53
C GLU A 52 -31.96 -7.98 11.95
N ARG A 53 -31.02 -7.02 11.99
CA ARG A 53 -31.32 -5.63 12.32
C ARG A 53 -32.22 -4.96 11.28
N ILE A 54 -31.97 -5.20 10.00
CA ILE A 54 -32.82 -4.65 8.93
C ILE A 54 -34.22 -5.26 9.00
N LEU A 55 -34.33 -6.57 9.26
CA LEU A 55 -35.62 -7.24 9.48
C LEU A 55 -36.36 -6.70 10.71
N SER A 56 -35.65 -6.26 11.74
CA SER A 56 -36.23 -5.60 12.92
C SER A 56 -36.68 -4.15 12.69
N GLY A 57 -36.46 -3.60 11.49
CA GLY A 57 -36.87 -2.24 11.11
C GLY A 57 -35.79 -1.16 11.26
N ILE A 58 -34.56 -1.55 11.58
CA ILE A 58 -33.42 -0.62 11.65
C ILE A 58 -32.94 -0.34 10.22
N SER A 59 -32.61 0.92 9.90
CA SER A 59 -32.09 1.26 8.58
C SER A 59 -30.75 0.57 8.28
N PHE A 60 -30.43 0.39 7.00
CA PHE A 60 -29.18 -0.22 6.58
C PHE A 60 -27.98 0.62 7.02
N SER A 61 -28.05 1.96 6.86
CA SER A 61 -27.01 2.90 7.29
C SER A 61 -26.74 2.85 8.78
N GLN A 62 -27.77 2.66 9.62
CA GLN A 62 -27.61 2.49 11.05
C GLN A 62 -27.03 1.12 11.40
N SER A 63 -27.43 0.08 10.67
CA SER A 63 -26.93 -1.27 10.88
C SER A 63 -25.44 -1.34 10.59
N VAL A 64 -24.96 -0.87 9.43
CA VAL A 64 -23.53 -0.94 9.07
C VAL A 64 -22.60 -0.13 9.99
N LYS A 65 -23.13 0.81 10.81
CA LYS A 65 -22.33 1.61 11.76
C LYS A 65 -21.66 0.78 12.84
N GLU A 66 -22.23 -0.35 13.25
CA GLU A 66 -21.67 -1.24 14.27
C GLU A 66 -20.51 -2.12 13.78
N TRP A 67 -20.26 -2.14 12.46
CA TRP A 67 -19.19 -2.93 11.84
C TRP A 67 -18.14 -2.07 11.11
N PRO A 68 -17.41 -1.18 11.81
CA PRO A 68 -16.41 -0.29 11.20
C PRO A 68 -15.20 -1.03 10.60
N PHE A 69 -15.01 -2.31 10.95
CA PHE A 69 -13.95 -3.15 10.38
C PHE A 69 -14.29 -3.69 8.98
N LEU A 70 -15.59 -3.74 8.64
CA LEU A 70 -16.12 -4.19 7.35
C LEU A 70 -16.45 -3.00 6.45
N PHE A 71 -17.10 -1.98 7.02
CA PHE A 71 -17.50 -0.75 6.33
C PHE A 71 -16.60 0.41 6.76
N SER A 72 -15.79 0.92 5.82
CA SER A 72 -14.97 2.11 6.04
C SER A 72 -15.85 3.33 6.38
N ASP A 73 -15.27 4.34 7.03
CA ASP A 73 -15.97 5.60 7.33
C ASP A 73 -16.58 6.25 6.09
N HIS A 74 -15.88 6.18 4.97
CA HIS A 74 -16.36 6.61 3.66
C HIS A 74 -17.62 5.82 3.28
N CYS A 75 -17.54 4.50 3.26
CA CYS A 75 -18.65 3.63 2.87
C CYS A 75 -19.90 3.87 3.75
N ARG A 76 -19.73 3.96 5.07
CA ARG A 76 -20.84 4.20 6.01
C ARG A 76 -21.56 5.53 5.74
N ARG A 77 -20.80 6.61 5.52
CA ARG A 77 -21.38 7.94 5.22
C ARG A 77 -22.07 7.97 3.86
N THR A 78 -21.47 7.33 2.86
CA THR A 78 -22.04 7.24 1.51
C THR A 78 -23.35 6.43 1.52
N ILE A 79 -23.42 5.32 2.28
CA ILE A 79 -24.65 4.54 2.47
C ILE A 79 -25.73 5.38 3.18
N GLU A 80 -25.38 6.15 4.21
CA GLU A 80 -26.31 7.03 4.94
C GLU A 80 -26.95 8.08 4.03
N VAL A 81 -26.16 8.74 3.19
CA VAL A 81 -26.67 9.71 2.20
C VAL A 81 -27.53 9.02 1.14
N ALA A 82 -27.10 7.85 0.66
CA ALA A 82 -27.81 7.12 -0.38
C ALA A 82 -29.17 6.57 0.09
N GLU A 83 -29.24 6.10 1.33
CA GLU A 83 -30.47 5.60 1.93
C GLU A 83 -31.46 6.74 2.17
N ALA A 84 -30.99 7.89 2.66
CA ALA A 84 -31.83 9.08 2.81
C ALA A 84 -32.35 9.62 1.46
N ALA A 85 -31.57 9.49 0.39
CA ALA A 85 -31.92 9.92 -0.96
C ALA A 85 -32.70 8.88 -1.77
N GLY A 86 -32.92 7.66 -1.25
CA GLY A 86 -33.56 6.56 -1.98
C GLY A 86 -32.76 6.01 -3.16
N ALA A 87 -31.47 6.37 -3.27
CA ALA A 87 -30.57 6.01 -4.37
C ALA A 87 -29.60 4.87 -4.00
N LEU A 88 -29.95 4.07 -2.99
CA LEU A 88 -29.09 3.02 -2.44
C LEU A 88 -28.58 2.02 -3.50
N PRO A 89 -29.40 1.53 -4.47
CA PRO A 89 -28.91 0.61 -5.50
C PRO A 89 -27.80 1.20 -6.38
N GLN A 90 -27.97 2.44 -6.84
CA GLN A 90 -26.99 3.12 -7.69
C GLN A 90 -25.69 3.38 -6.92
N VAL A 91 -25.79 3.77 -5.65
CA VAL A 91 -24.62 4.06 -4.82
C VAL A 91 -23.87 2.78 -4.42
N LEU A 92 -24.58 1.69 -4.13
CA LEU A 92 -23.96 0.39 -3.85
C LEU A 92 -23.15 -0.12 -5.06
N LYS A 93 -23.64 0.10 -6.28
CA LYS A 93 -22.89 -0.23 -7.49
C LYS A 93 -21.56 0.51 -7.57
N ARG A 94 -21.58 1.81 -7.28
CA ARG A 94 -20.39 2.66 -7.33
C ARG A 94 -19.41 2.36 -6.21
N LEU A 95 -19.92 2.03 -5.01
CA LEU A 95 -19.11 1.53 -3.92
C LEU A 95 -18.41 0.20 -4.28
N ALA A 96 -19.10 -0.70 -5.00
CA ALA A 96 -18.50 -1.93 -5.49
C ALA A 96 -17.36 -1.68 -6.48
N GLU A 97 -17.59 -0.81 -7.47
CA GLU A 97 -16.55 -0.41 -8.44
C GLU A 97 -15.35 0.25 -7.73
N PHE A 98 -15.60 1.11 -6.74
CA PHE A 98 -14.56 1.77 -5.95
C PHE A 98 -13.70 0.77 -5.15
N GLU A 99 -14.34 -0.13 -4.40
CA GLU A 99 -13.64 -1.14 -3.59
C GLU A 99 -12.87 -2.12 -4.48
N GLU A 100 -13.43 -2.50 -5.64
CA GLU A 100 -12.75 -3.34 -6.62
C GLU A 100 -11.50 -2.65 -7.19
N ARG A 101 -11.61 -1.41 -7.66
CA ARG A 101 -10.45 -0.66 -8.16
C ARG A 101 -9.41 -0.43 -7.09
N SER A 102 -9.83 -0.07 -5.88
CA SER A 102 -8.92 0.10 -4.73
C SER A 102 -8.14 -1.19 -4.44
N TYR A 103 -8.80 -2.35 -4.50
CA TYR A 103 -8.15 -3.65 -4.37
C TYR A 103 -7.18 -3.93 -5.53
N GLN A 104 -7.55 -3.63 -6.78
CA GLN A 104 -6.65 -3.82 -7.92
C GLN A 104 -5.38 -2.97 -7.81
N THR A 105 -5.51 -1.69 -7.41
CA THR A 105 -4.36 -0.83 -7.15
C THR A 105 -3.48 -1.41 -6.03
N GLU A 106 -4.07 -1.80 -4.89
CA GLU A 106 -3.33 -2.44 -3.80
C GLU A 106 -2.62 -3.72 -4.28
N LEU A 107 -3.28 -4.52 -5.11
CA LEU A 107 -2.75 -5.76 -5.67
C LEU A 107 -1.58 -5.49 -6.61
N LEU A 108 -1.64 -4.46 -7.45
CA LEU A 108 -0.54 -4.03 -8.32
C LEU A 108 0.70 -3.68 -7.49
N PHE A 109 0.54 -2.85 -6.47
CA PHE A 109 1.63 -2.52 -5.54
C PHE A 109 2.17 -3.76 -4.81
N ARG A 110 1.29 -4.64 -4.32
CA ARG A 110 1.71 -5.84 -3.61
C ARG A 110 2.44 -6.81 -4.52
N LYS A 111 1.97 -7.00 -5.75
CA LYS A 111 2.63 -7.82 -6.77
C LYS A 111 3.99 -7.24 -7.15
N ALA A 112 4.07 -5.91 -7.31
CA ALA A 112 5.32 -5.19 -7.58
C ALA A 112 6.39 -5.41 -6.49
N LEU A 113 6.00 -5.65 -5.23
CA LEU A 113 6.93 -5.88 -4.12
C LEU A 113 7.35 -7.34 -3.92
N ILE A 114 6.56 -8.31 -4.42
CA ILE A 114 6.87 -9.74 -4.24
C ILE A 114 8.16 -10.12 -4.97
N TYR A 115 8.36 -9.62 -6.19
CA TYR A 115 9.54 -9.94 -6.98
C TYR A 115 10.85 -9.38 -6.36
N PRO A 116 10.94 -8.09 -5.98
CA PRO A 116 12.06 -7.54 -5.22
C PRO A 116 12.38 -8.31 -3.95
N PHE A 117 11.35 -8.73 -3.20
CA PHE A 117 11.53 -9.46 -1.95
C PHE A 117 12.28 -10.78 -2.18
N TRP A 118 11.88 -11.57 -3.19
CA TRP A 118 12.53 -12.84 -3.47
C TRP A 118 13.98 -12.70 -3.93
N ILE A 119 14.26 -11.73 -4.82
CA ILE A 119 15.65 -11.46 -5.25
C ILE A 119 16.51 -11.04 -4.06
N MET A 120 16.03 -10.10 -3.26
CA MET A 120 16.77 -9.60 -2.10
C MET A 120 16.99 -10.71 -1.06
N LEU A 121 15.99 -11.59 -0.87
CA LEU A 121 16.11 -12.77 -0.01
C LEU A 121 17.19 -13.73 -0.52
N VAL A 122 17.21 -14.06 -1.82
CA VAL A 122 18.23 -14.94 -2.40
C VAL A 122 19.63 -14.31 -2.28
N CYS A 123 19.78 -13.02 -2.62
CA CYS A 123 21.04 -12.29 -2.44
C CYS A 123 21.50 -12.30 -0.97
N CYS A 124 20.59 -12.07 -0.03
CA CYS A 124 20.90 -12.03 1.39
C CYS A 124 21.32 -13.42 1.91
N VAL A 125 20.59 -14.47 1.54
CA VAL A 125 20.97 -15.86 1.86
C VAL A 125 22.35 -16.18 1.28
N PHE A 126 22.60 -15.81 0.03
CA PHE A 126 23.91 -16.06 -0.60
C PHE A 126 25.04 -15.34 0.14
N VAL A 127 24.90 -14.04 0.40
CA VAL A 127 25.93 -13.22 1.08
C VAL A 127 26.14 -13.66 2.53
N LEU A 128 25.09 -14.04 3.25
CA LEU A 128 25.19 -14.35 4.68
C LEU A 128 25.54 -15.81 4.97
N TRP A 129 25.09 -16.75 4.13
CA TRP A 129 25.22 -18.18 4.42
C TRP A 129 26.44 -18.82 3.76
N VAL A 130 26.79 -18.39 2.55
CA VAL A 130 27.86 -18.99 1.75
C VAL A 130 29.25 -18.74 2.35
N PRO A 131 29.64 -17.52 2.80
CA PRO A 131 30.98 -17.30 3.34
C PRO A 131 31.30 -18.11 4.60
N PRO A 132 30.44 -18.14 5.65
CA PRO A 132 30.70 -18.94 6.85
C PRO A 132 30.84 -20.42 6.56
N TYR A 133 30.00 -20.95 5.67
CA TYR A 133 30.00 -22.37 5.32
C TYR A 133 31.24 -22.77 4.51
N LEU A 134 31.55 -22.07 3.41
CA LEU A 134 32.68 -22.44 2.54
C LEU A 134 34.04 -22.11 3.15
N PHE A 135 34.16 -20.95 3.79
CA PHE A 135 35.46 -20.46 4.25
C PHE A 135 35.78 -20.86 5.69
N GLY A 136 34.79 -21.23 6.49
CA GLY A 136 35.00 -21.69 7.86
C GLY A 136 35.95 -22.89 7.94
N GLU A 137 35.81 -23.85 7.01
CA GLU A 137 36.71 -25.02 6.94
C GLU A 137 38.05 -24.68 6.26
N LEU A 138 38.01 -23.95 5.14
CA LEU A 138 39.20 -23.60 4.37
C LEU A 138 40.21 -22.78 5.21
N PHE A 139 39.74 -21.79 5.96
CA PHE A 139 40.63 -20.95 6.77
C PHE A 139 41.15 -21.64 8.02
N ARG A 140 40.42 -22.61 8.59
CA ARG A 140 40.97 -23.45 9.67
C ARG A 140 42.18 -24.25 9.19
N LEU A 141 42.15 -24.73 7.95
CA LEU A 141 43.28 -25.43 7.35
C LEU A 141 44.47 -24.48 7.10
N LEU A 142 44.20 -23.25 6.65
CA LEU A 142 45.22 -22.23 6.37
C LEU A 142 45.86 -21.66 7.66
N GLU A 143 45.08 -21.39 8.71
CA GLU A 143 45.59 -20.97 10.03
C GLU A 143 46.54 -22.03 10.61
N ASN A 144 46.23 -23.33 10.43
CA ASN A 144 47.10 -24.43 10.85
C ASN A 144 48.38 -24.57 10.00
N SER A 145 48.40 -23.99 8.80
CA SER A 145 49.55 -24.02 7.88
C SER A 145 50.55 -22.90 8.13
N GLY A 146 50.23 -21.93 9.01
CA GLY A 146 51.11 -20.83 9.40
C GLY A 146 51.37 -19.79 8.31
N VAL A 147 50.56 -19.77 7.24
CA VAL A 147 50.70 -18.84 6.11
C VAL A 147 49.86 -17.59 6.36
N ASP A 148 50.48 -16.41 6.20
CA ASP A 148 49.79 -15.13 6.34
C ASP A 148 48.73 -14.95 5.26
N LEU A 149 47.50 -14.66 5.70
CA LEU A 149 46.37 -14.47 4.80
C LEU A 149 46.45 -13.12 4.09
N PRO A 150 46.23 -13.05 2.77
CA PRO A 150 46.11 -11.79 2.04
C PRO A 150 44.98 -10.91 2.57
N LEU A 151 45.11 -9.58 2.41
CA LEU A 151 44.19 -8.59 3.00
C LEU A 151 42.71 -8.80 2.60
N ILE A 152 42.44 -9.17 1.35
CA ILE A 152 41.08 -9.46 0.86
C ILE A 152 40.50 -10.70 1.56
N SER A 153 41.31 -11.75 1.74
CA SER A 153 40.92 -12.97 2.44
C SER A 153 40.68 -12.73 3.94
N GLN A 154 41.46 -11.84 4.57
CA GLN A 154 41.23 -11.43 5.97
C GLN A 154 39.91 -10.67 6.15
N LEU A 155 39.55 -9.76 5.22
CA LEU A 155 38.28 -9.04 5.25
C LEU A 155 37.08 -9.99 5.11
N VAL A 156 37.15 -10.95 4.19
CA VAL A 156 36.10 -11.96 4.02
C VAL A 156 35.99 -12.86 5.25
N LEU A 157 37.12 -13.28 5.85
CA LEU A 157 37.13 -14.04 7.09
C LEU A 157 36.52 -13.26 8.26
N GLY A 158 36.87 -11.98 8.40
CA GLY A 158 36.31 -11.10 9.44
C GLY A 158 34.80 -10.94 9.29
N PHE A 159 34.32 -10.67 8.07
CA PHE A 159 32.90 -10.60 7.76
C PHE A 159 32.18 -11.93 8.06
N SER A 160 32.77 -13.04 7.63
CA SER A 160 32.27 -14.39 7.86
C SER A 160 32.16 -14.74 9.36
N LYS A 161 33.17 -14.39 10.17
CA LYS A 161 33.15 -14.56 11.64
C LYS A 161 32.05 -13.73 12.30
N VAL A 162 31.82 -12.49 11.85
CA VAL A 162 30.73 -11.64 12.37
C VAL A 162 29.37 -12.21 11.98
N VAL A 163 29.15 -12.55 10.71
CA VAL A 163 27.86 -13.03 10.21
C VAL A 163 27.51 -14.41 10.74
N GLY A 164 28.47 -15.32 10.85
CA GLY A 164 28.27 -16.66 11.42
C GLY A 164 28.15 -16.68 12.95
N SER A 165 28.36 -15.53 13.61
CA SER A 165 28.26 -15.44 15.07
C SER A 165 26.80 -15.55 15.54
N PRO A 166 26.51 -16.32 16.61
CA PRO A 166 25.18 -16.37 17.20
C PRO A 166 24.69 -14.98 17.67
N PHE A 167 25.61 -14.07 18.01
CA PHE A 167 25.28 -12.69 18.38
C PHE A 167 24.74 -11.86 17.21
N PHE A 168 25.17 -12.11 15.97
CA PHE A 168 24.66 -11.42 14.79
C PHE A 168 23.23 -11.88 14.46
N TYR A 169 22.96 -13.18 14.54
CA TYR A 169 21.58 -13.70 14.40
C TYR A 169 20.66 -13.18 15.50
N LEU A 170 21.15 -13.10 16.74
CA LEU A 170 20.40 -12.51 17.86
C LEU A 170 20.14 -11.02 17.64
N PHE A 171 21.12 -10.26 17.15
CA PHE A 171 20.95 -8.85 16.79
C PHE A 171 19.91 -8.64 15.69
N CYS A 172 19.96 -9.44 14.62
CA CYS A 172 18.96 -9.43 13.55
C CYS A 172 17.55 -9.79 14.06
N LEU A 173 17.45 -10.77 14.97
CA LEU A 173 16.19 -11.14 15.61
C LEU A 173 15.62 -9.99 16.45
N ILE A 174 16.45 -9.34 17.26
CA ILE A 174 16.06 -8.20 18.10
C ILE A 174 15.60 -7.01 17.23
N LEU A 175 16.35 -6.69 16.16
CA LEU A 175 15.94 -5.68 15.18
C LEU A 175 14.62 -6.05 14.49
N GLY A 176 14.43 -7.32 14.13
CA GLY A 176 13.18 -7.79 13.53
C GLY A 176 11.98 -7.63 14.47
N ILE A 177 12.15 -7.98 15.75
CA ILE A 177 11.12 -7.82 16.78
C ILE A 177 10.84 -6.34 17.05
N LEU A 178 11.88 -5.52 17.17
CA LEU A 178 11.75 -4.08 17.40
C LEU A 178 11.07 -3.39 16.21
N GLY A 179 11.46 -3.75 14.98
CA GLY A 179 10.85 -3.28 13.74
C GLY A 179 9.39 -3.72 13.63
N HIS A 180 9.07 -4.96 13.98
CA HIS A 180 7.69 -5.44 14.01
C HIS A 180 6.83 -4.69 15.04
N ARG A 181 7.35 -4.46 16.25
CA ARG A 181 6.65 -3.69 17.28
C ARG A 181 6.48 -2.22 16.88
N LEU A 182 7.48 -1.62 16.23
CA LEU A 182 7.38 -0.27 15.69
C LEU A 182 6.32 -0.19 14.59
N ALA A 183 6.27 -1.19 13.69
CA ALA A 183 5.26 -1.27 12.65
C ALA A 183 3.83 -1.37 13.22
N ILE A 184 3.63 -2.12 14.30
CA ILE A 184 2.35 -2.19 15.03
C ILE A 184 2.04 -0.83 15.70
N ALA A 185 3.01 -0.23 16.37
CA ALA A 185 2.85 1.06 17.06
C ALA A 185 2.56 2.23 16.11
N ILE A 186 3.06 2.16 14.86
CA ILE A 186 2.73 3.10 13.80
C ILE A 186 1.34 2.81 13.25
N ARG A 187 0.99 1.53 13.03
CA ARG A 187 -0.34 1.13 12.54
C ARG A 187 -1.47 1.54 13.48
N ASP A 188 -1.26 1.50 14.79
CA ASP A 188 -2.33 1.72 15.77
C ASP A 188 -2.49 3.18 16.22
N ASN A 189 -1.49 4.05 15.97
CA ASN A 189 -1.53 5.44 16.40
C ASN A 189 -1.55 6.42 15.20
N PRO A 190 -2.67 7.15 14.95
CA PRO A 190 -2.78 8.09 13.84
C PRO A 190 -1.74 9.23 13.87
N ARG A 191 -1.22 9.61 15.05
CA ARG A 191 -0.11 10.58 15.17
C ARG A 191 1.22 10.01 14.67
N ASN A 192 1.47 8.72 14.86
CA ASN A 192 2.68 8.06 14.36
C ASN A 192 2.61 7.81 12.86
N GLN A 193 1.42 7.50 12.33
CA GLN A 193 1.20 7.45 10.87
C GLN A 193 1.51 8.80 10.24
N TYR A 194 1.00 9.89 10.82
CA TYR A 194 1.31 11.25 10.34
C TYR A 194 2.80 11.56 10.39
N ARG A 195 3.51 11.22 11.48
CA ARG A 195 4.96 11.44 11.60
C ARG A 195 5.77 10.62 10.60
N LEU A 196 5.40 9.35 10.38
CA LEU A 196 6.07 8.51 9.38
C LEU A 196 5.82 9.04 7.97
N PHE A 197 4.58 9.39 7.64
CA PHE A 197 4.24 9.99 6.35
C PHE A 197 4.97 11.31 6.15
N PHE A 198 5.04 12.17 7.17
CA PHE A 198 5.77 13.43 7.13
C PHE A 198 7.29 13.21 6.91
N LEU A 199 7.88 12.20 7.56
CA LEU A 199 9.28 11.83 7.37
C LEU A 199 9.53 11.27 5.96
N MET A 200 8.62 10.44 5.44
CA MET A 200 8.66 9.94 4.07
C MET A 200 8.49 11.07 3.04
N HIS A 201 7.67 12.08 3.35
CA HIS A 201 7.47 13.26 2.52
C HIS A 201 8.72 14.16 2.43
N HIS A 202 9.69 13.98 3.34
CA HIS A 202 10.98 14.67 3.29
C HIS A 202 11.93 14.06 2.25
N ASN A 203 11.75 12.79 1.87
CA ASN A 203 12.52 12.20 0.78
C ASN A 203 11.86 12.57 -0.56
N PRO A 204 12.54 13.34 -1.44
CA PRO A 204 11.94 13.87 -2.66
C PRO A 204 11.45 12.78 -3.64
N VAL A 205 12.10 11.62 -3.66
CA VAL A 205 11.70 10.48 -4.51
C VAL A 205 10.43 9.83 -4.00
N LEU A 206 10.32 9.62 -2.68
CA LEU A 206 9.12 9.05 -2.05
C LEU A 206 7.95 10.02 -2.08
N ARG A 207 8.20 11.31 -1.83
CA ARG A 207 7.20 12.38 -1.89
C ARG A 207 6.45 12.40 -3.20
N SER A 208 7.19 12.41 -4.32
CA SER A 208 6.63 12.44 -5.67
C SER A 208 5.66 11.27 -5.92
N ASN A 209 6.01 10.05 -5.50
CA ASN A 209 5.17 8.87 -5.69
C ASN A 209 3.95 8.85 -4.76
N LEU A 210 4.11 9.29 -3.51
CA LEU A 210 3.00 9.37 -2.55
C LEU A 210 1.97 10.41 -2.96
N VAL A 211 2.42 11.59 -3.42
CA VAL A 211 1.54 12.65 -3.92
C VAL A 211 0.81 12.19 -5.19
N ALA A 212 1.49 11.53 -6.13
CA ALA A 212 0.86 10.96 -7.33
C ALA A 212 -0.23 9.93 -6.97
N LEU A 213 0.05 9.02 -6.03
CA LEU A 213 -0.91 8.01 -5.56
C LEU A 213 -2.12 8.64 -4.87
N ALA A 214 -1.89 9.61 -3.99
CA ALA A 214 -2.94 10.32 -3.30
C ALA A 214 -3.82 11.12 -4.28
N THR A 215 -3.21 11.76 -5.27
CA THR A 215 -3.89 12.52 -6.32
C THR A 215 -4.75 11.60 -7.21
N CYS A 216 -4.21 10.45 -7.62
CA CYS A 216 -4.96 9.42 -8.34
C CYS A 216 -6.22 8.98 -7.57
N ARG A 217 -6.07 8.60 -6.29
CA ARG A 217 -7.20 8.18 -5.45
C ARG A 217 -8.22 9.29 -5.20
N PHE A 218 -7.73 10.51 -5.02
CA PHE A 218 -8.57 11.70 -4.88
C PHE A 218 -9.40 11.92 -6.15
N ALA A 219 -8.76 11.95 -7.33
CA ALA A 219 -9.42 12.13 -8.62
C ALA A 219 -10.45 11.04 -8.89
N ARG A 220 -10.13 9.77 -8.59
CA ARG A 220 -11.05 8.63 -8.75
C ARG A 220 -12.29 8.76 -7.87
N CYS A 221 -12.12 9.21 -6.62
CA CYS A 221 -13.26 9.45 -5.73
C CYS A 221 -14.11 10.63 -6.23
N LEU A 222 -13.46 11.70 -6.70
CA LEU A 222 -14.15 12.86 -7.27
C LEU A 222 -14.97 12.48 -8.51
N GLU A 223 -14.38 11.74 -9.45
CA GLU A 223 -15.04 11.20 -10.66
C GLU A 223 -16.35 10.48 -10.28
N LEU A 224 -16.26 9.48 -9.41
CA LEU A 224 -17.38 8.60 -9.07
C LEU A 224 -18.50 9.37 -8.34
N MET A 225 -18.13 10.22 -7.39
CA MET A 225 -19.11 10.96 -6.58
C MET A 225 -19.77 12.07 -7.38
N SER A 226 -19.02 12.74 -8.26
CA SER A 226 -19.58 13.72 -9.21
C SER A 226 -20.50 13.07 -10.23
N GLU A 227 -20.18 11.87 -10.72
CA GLU A 227 -21.05 11.14 -11.67
C GLU A 227 -22.41 10.76 -11.06
N VAL A 228 -22.44 10.50 -9.74
CA VAL A 228 -23.65 10.13 -9.00
C VAL A 228 -24.43 11.37 -8.50
N GLY A 229 -23.91 12.57 -8.74
CA GLY A 229 -24.56 13.82 -8.34
C GLY A 229 -24.45 14.14 -6.85
N VAL A 230 -23.47 13.58 -6.15
CA VAL A 230 -23.20 13.92 -4.74
C VAL A 230 -22.71 15.38 -4.66
N PRO A 231 -23.22 16.21 -3.72
CA PRO A 231 -22.80 17.59 -3.57
C PRO A 231 -21.28 17.74 -3.45
N ILE A 232 -20.69 18.71 -4.15
CA ILE A 232 -19.23 18.86 -4.29
C ILE A 232 -18.49 18.95 -2.95
N THR A 233 -19.07 19.60 -1.94
CA THR A 233 -18.50 19.72 -0.59
C THR A 233 -18.40 18.36 0.12
N GLN A 234 -19.41 17.49 -0.05
CA GLN A 234 -19.36 16.12 0.47
C GLN A 234 -18.36 15.29 -0.32
N THR A 235 -18.38 15.41 -1.65
CA THR A 235 -17.45 14.75 -2.56
C THR A 235 -15.99 15.06 -2.22
N LEU A 236 -15.63 16.33 -1.96
CA LEU A 236 -14.30 16.73 -1.52
C LEU A 236 -13.88 16.10 -0.19
N LYS A 237 -14.79 16.08 0.79
CA LYS A 237 -14.53 15.43 2.08
C LYS A 237 -14.26 13.95 1.91
N LEU A 238 -15.02 13.28 1.04
CA LEU A 238 -14.85 11.86 0.75
C LEU A 238 -13.55 11.60 0.00
N ALA A 239 -13.23 12.41 -1.01
CA ALA A 239 -12.01 12.30 -1.82
C ALA A 239 -10.75 12.56 -0.98
N GLY A 240 -10.78 13.54 -0.08
CA GLY A 240 -9.69 13.80 0.87
C GLY A 240 -9.40 12.59 1.76
N ASN A 241 -10.44 11.91 2.27
CA ASN A 241 -10.27 10.69 3.05
C ASN A 241 -9.79 9.50 2.18
N ALA A 242 -10.32 9.38 0.96
CA ALA A 242 -9.97 8.30 0.03
C ALA A 242 -8.53 8.38 -0.49
N SER A 243 -7.92 9.59 -0.50
CA SER A 243 -6.52 9.78 -0.89
C SER A 243 -5.55 8.91 -0.09
N GLY A 244 -5.87 8.63 1.18
CA GLY A 244 -5.01 7.91 2.10
C GLY A 244 -3.76 8.69 2.52
N ASP A 245 -3.67 9.98 2.17
CA ASP A 245 -2.58 10.86 2.58
C ASP A 245 -3.01 11.71 3.80
N PRO A 246 -2.33 11.56 4.96
CA PRO A 246 -2.68 12.30 6.17
C PRO A 246 -2.54 13.82 6.06
N VAL A 247 -1.68 14.33 5.18
CA VAL A 247 -1.49 15.77 4.96
C VAL A 247 -2.71 16.33 4.21
N LEU A 248 -3.09 15.68 3.12
CA LEU A 248 -4.27 16.09 2.34
C LEU A 248 -5.55 15.98 3.17
N MET A 249 -5.74 14.88 3.91
CA MET A 249 -6.91 14.68 4.79
C MET A 249 -7.05 15.79 5.84
N ARG A 250 -5.93 16.30 6.36
CA ARG A 250 -5.93 17.35 7.39
C ARG A 250 -6.21 18.75 6.82
N ARG A 251 -5.77 19.03 5.59
CA ARG A 251 -5.95 20.33 4.92
C ARG A 251 -7.30 20.44 4.19
N MET A 252 -7.92 19.32 3.85
CA MET A 252 -9.20 19.29 3.13
C MET A 252 -10.35 20.08 3.79
N PRO A 253 -10.51 20.10 5.13
CA PRO A 253 -11.55 20.92 5.77
C PRO A 253 -11.43 22.42 5.45
N GLU A 254 -10.21 22.96 5.44
CA GLU A 254 -9.94 24.37 5.12
C GLU A 254 -10.31 24.68 3.66
N ALA A 255 -9.98 23.78 2.74
CA ALA A 255 -10.40 23.88 1.33
C ALA A 255 -11.92 23.85 1.17
N ILE A 256 -12.62 22.99 1.91
CA ILE A 256 -14.09 22.91 1.86
C ILE A 256 -14.72 24.19 2.41
N ASP A 257 -14.17 24.75 3.49
CA ASP A 257 -14.66 26.01 4.05
C ASP A 257 -14.52 27.15 3.04
N LEU A 258 -13.39 27.27 2.33
CA LEU A 258 -13.22 28.27 1.27
C LEU A 258 -14.28 28.14 0.16
N LEU A 259 -14.57 26.91 -0.27
CA LEU A 259 -15.58 26.62 -1.27
C LEU A 259 -16.98 27.04 -0.80
N ILE A 260 -17.31 26.80 0.47
CA ILE A 260 -18.58 27.21 1.08
C ILE A 260 -18.72 28.74 1.09
N HIS A 261 -17.62 29.47 1.27
CA HIS A 261 -17.59 30.94 1.24
C HIS A 261 -17.55 31.53 -0.18
N GLY A 262 -17.68 30.71 -1.23
CA GLY A 262 -17.81 31.15 -2.61
C GLY A 262 -16.50 31.20 -3.41
N ALA A 263 -15.40 30.65 -2.88
CA ALA A 263 -14.18 30.45 -3.67
C ALA A 263 -14.43 29.43 -4.80
N THR A 264 -13.60 29.45 -5.85
CA THR A 264 -13.65 28.43 -6.91
C THR A 264 -13.08 27.09 -6.40
N LEU A 265 -13.36 25.99 -7.12
CA LEU A 265 -12.83 24.68 -6.75
C LEU A 265 -11.30 24.65 -6.85
N GLU A 266 -10.76 25.30 -7.88
CA GLU A 266 -9.32 25.47 -8.06
C GLU A 266 -8.67 26.19 -6.87
N THR A 267 -9.14 27.40 -6.54
CA THR A 267 -8.57 28.20 -5.44
C THR A 267 -8.71 27.52 -4.08
N SER A 268 -9.82 26.80 -3.87
CA SER A 268 -10.05 26.00 -2.67
C SER A 268 -9.03 24.86 -2.54
N LEU A 269 -8.72 24.15 -3.65
CA LEU A 269 -7.74 23.07 -3.66
C LEU A 269 -6.30 23.58 -3.65
N GLU A 270 -6.03 24.75 -4.23
CA GLU A 270 -4.72 25.42 -4.21
C GLU A 270 -4.29 25.73 -2.78
N ALA A 271 -5.21 26.18 -1.91
CA ALA A 271 -4.94 26.45 -0.50
C ALA A 271 -4.41 25.24 0.30
N THR A 272 -4.52 24.01 -0.25
CA THR A 272 -3.96 22.82 0.38
C THR A 272 -2.46 22.64 0.17
N ASP A 273 -1.81 23.42 -0.72
CA ASP A 273 -0.43 23.26 -1.23
C ASP A 273 -0.03 21.81 -1.58
N PHE A 274 -1.01 20.96 -1.91
CA PHE A 274 -0.78 19.53 -2.14
C PHE A 274 -0.71 19.19 -3.62
N PHE A 275 -1.58 19.81 -4.41
CA PHE A 275 -1.76 19.49 -5.82
C PHE A 275 -0.77 20.23 -6.72
N THR A 276 -0.45 19.61 -7.85
CA THR A 276 0.39 20.23 -8.88
C THR A 276 -0.38 21.28 -9.66
N PRO A 277 0.29 22.29 -10.25
CA PRO A 277 -0.37 23.28 -11.11
C PRO A 277 -1.18 22.62 -12.23
N THR A 278 -0.65 21.55 -12.84
CA THR A 278 -1.34 20.78 -13.89
C THR A 278 -2.67 20.20 -13.40
N PHE A 279 -2.71 19.68 -12.18
CA PHE A 279 -3.95 19.18 -11.59
C PHE A 279 -4.96 20.31 -11.38
N LEU A 280 -4.52 21.44 -10.79
CA LEU A 280 -5.37 22.60 -10.51
C LEU A 280 -5.99 23.19 -11.79
N SER A 281 -5.19 23.39 -12.85
CA SER A 281 -5.70 23.89 -14.14
C SER A 281 -6.72 22.94 -14.78
N THR A 282 -6.56 21.63 -14.54
CA THR A 282 -7.48 20.63 -15.08
C THR A 282 -8.79 20.60 -14.28
N VAL A 283 -8.73 20.80 -12.97
CA VAL A 283 -9.92 21.02 -12.13
C VAL A 283 -10.68 22.27 -12.57
N HIS A 284 -9.96 23.37 -12.83
CA HIS A 284 -10.55 24.61 -13.35
C HIS A 284 -11.32 24.35 -14.66
N LEU A 285 -10.68 23.72 -15.65
CA LEU A 285 -11.32 23.37 -16.92
C LEU A 285 -12.55 22.47 -16.73
N GLY A 286 -12.47 21.47 -15.85
CA GLY A 286 -13.59 20.58 -15.53
C GLY A 286 -14.75 21.30 -14.84
N GLN A 287 -14.45 22.30 -14.00
CA GLN A 287 -15.46 23.12 -13.35
C GLN A 287 -16.17 24.05 -14.34
N GLU A 288 -15.43 24.79 -15.17
CA GLU A 288 -16.02 25.73 -16.15
C GLU A 288 -16.87 25.02 -17.20
N SER A 289 -16.42 23.85 -17.67
CA SER A 289 -17.13 23.06 -18.68
C SER A 289 -18.25 22.18 -18.12
N GLY A 290 -18.41 22.10 -16.79
CA GLY A 290 -19.34 21.18 -16.13
C GLY A 290 -19.02 19.70 -16.31
N SER A 291 -17.82 19.37 -16.80
CA SER A 291 -17.38 18.00 -17.14
C SER A 291 -16.41 17.41 -16.11
N LEU A 292 -16.50 17.84 -14.85
CA LEU A 292 -15.58 17.47 -13.78
C LEU A 292 -15.39 15.95 -13.65
N SER A 293 -16.46 15.16 -13.77
CA SER A 293 -16.36 13.69 -13.70
C SER A 293 -15.48 13.12 -14.81
N GLU A 294 -15.70 13.52 -16.06
CA GLU A 294 -14.92 13.06 -17.22
C GLU A 294 -13.44 13.46 -17.10
N VAL A 295 -13.21 14.72 -16.72
CA VAL A 295 -11.86 15.28 -16.58
C VAL A 295 -11.08 14.60 -15.45
N MET A 296 -11.72 14.33 -14.31
CA MET A 296 -11.10 13.59 -13.21
C MET A 296 -10.81 12.14 -13.58
N SER A 297 -11.65 11.50 -14.40
CA SER A 297 -11.38 10.16 -14.93
C SER A 297 -10.08 10.12 -15.74
N LYS A 298 -9.89 11.09 -16.66
CA LYS A 298 -8.67 11.23 -17.47
C LYS A 298 -7.44 11.49 -16.61
N ILE A 299 -7.54 12.35 -15.60
CA ILE A 299 -6.45 12.58 -14.64
C ILE A 299 -6.11 11.32 -13.85
N ALA A 300 -7.11 10.59 -13.34
CA ALA A 300 -6.88 9.38 -12.58
C ALA A 300 -6.12 8.34 -13.44
N LEU A 301 -6.51 8.16 -14.70
CA LEU A 301 -5.83 7.27 -15.64
C LEU A 301 -4.39 7.70 -15.94
N LEU A 302 -4.14 9.01 -16.09
CA LEU A 302 -2.80 9.54 -16.32
C LEU A 302 -1.86 9.23 -15.14
N TYR A 303 -2.30 9.52 -13.90
CA TYR A 303 -1.49 9.22 -12.72
C TYR A 303 -1.35 7.71 -12.46
N GLU A 304 -2.36 6.89 -12.76
CA GLU A 304 -2.25 5.43 -12.72
C GLU A 304 -1.15 4.93 -13.66
N ALA A 305 -1.18 5.36 -14.93
CA ALA A 305 -0.18 5.00 -15.91
C ALA A 305 1.23 5.47 -15.50
N GLU A 306 1.35 6.67 -14.92
CA GLU A 306 2.62 7.18 -14.41
C GLU A 306 3.15 6.33 -13.24
N LEU A 307 2.27 5.96 -12.29
CA LEU A 307 2.64 5.10 -11.16
C LEU A 307 3.06 3.70 -11.63
N GLU A 308 2.35 3.12 -12.60
CA GLU A 308 2.70 1.83 -13.21
C GLU A 308 4.05 1.90 -13.90
N TYR A 309 4.30 2.94 -14.70
CA TYR A 309 5.59 3.14 -15.37
C TYR A 309 6.74 3.27 -14.37
N ARG A 310 6.57 4.13 -13.35
CA ARG A 310 7.60 4.32 -12.31
C ARG A 310 7.86 3.03 -11.53
N ALA A 311 6.82 2.27 -11.22
CA ALA A 311 6.96 0.95 -10.58
C ALA A 311 7.73 -0.02 -11.49
N ALA A 312 7.41 -0.07 -12.78
CA ALA A 312 8.11 -0.92 -13.74
C ALA A 312 9.60 -0.55 -13.87
N VAL A 313 9.94 0.74 -13.91
CA VAL A 313 11.33 1.22 -13.95
C VAL A 313 12.09 0.82 -12.68
N LEU A 314 11.50 1.01 -11.50
CA LEU A 314 12.11 0.61 -10.24
C LEU A 314 12.36 -0.90 -10.16
N ILE A 315 11.40 -1.71 -10.62
CA ILE A 315 11.53 -3.16 -10.69
C ILE A 315 12.61 -3.57 -11.70
N GLY A 316 12.60 -2.97 -12.89
CA GLY A 316 13.59 -3.25 -13.94
C GLY A 316 15.01 -2.88 -13.55
N ALA A 317 15.21 -1.85 -12.72
CA ALA A 317 16.53 -1.47 -12.22
C ALA A 317 17.08 -2.42 -11.15
N LEU A 318 16.22 -3.18 -10.45
CA LEU A 318 16.64 -4.10 -9.40
C LEU A 318 17.37 -5.34 -9.94
N GLU A 319 17.02 -5.81 -11.13
CA GLU A 319 17.63 -7.00 -11.72
C GLU A 319 19.12 -6.79 -12.08
N PRO A 320 19.52 -5.73 -12.82
CA PRO A 320 20.93 -5.42 -13.06
C PRO A 320 21.72 -5.17 -11.77
N LEU A 321 21.10 -4.50 -10.79
CA LEU A 321 21.73 -4.25 -9.49
C LEU A 321 21.99 -5.56 -8.74
N ALA A 322 21.03 -6.49 -8.75
CA ALA A 322 21.18 -7.81 -8.15
C ALA A 322 22.28 -8.62 -8.84
N MET A 323 22.34 -8.60 -10.18
CA MET A 323 23.42 -9.25 -10.94
C MET A 323 24.79 -8.65 -10.62
N LEU A 324 24.89 -7.32 -10.52
CA LEU A 324 26.14 -6.64 -10.18
C LEU A 324 26.57 -6.98 -8.74
N MET A 325 25.65 -6.98 -7.79
CA MET A 325 25.90 -7.38 -6.41
C MET A 325 26.34 -8.84 -6.30
N MET A 326 25.66 -9.76 -7.01
CA MET A 326 26.05 -11.17 -7.05
C MET A 326 27.42 -11.34 -7.71
N GLY A 327 27.66 -10.70 -8.84
CA GLY A 327 28.94 -10.76 -9.56
C GLY A 327 30.10 -10.23 -8.71
N LEU A 328 29.90 -9.10 -8.02
CA LEU A 328 30.89 -8.55 -7.09
C LEU A 328 31.15 -9.52 -5.93
N THR A 329 30.08 -10.06 -5.34
CA THR A 329 30.18 -11.00 -4.21
C THR A 329 30.95 -12.27 -4.62
N VAL A 330 30.57 -12.89 -5.74
CA VAL A 330 31.24 -14.08 -6.29
C VAL A 330 32.68 -13.76 -6.69
N GLY A 331 32.94 -12.61 -7.32
CA GLY A 331 34.28 -12.18 -7.70
C GLY A 331 35.20 -12.01 -6.48
N VAL A 332 34.72 -11.33 -5.44
CA VAL A 332 35.43 -11.21 -4.16
C VAL A 332 35.68 -12.61 -3.56
N PHE A 333 34.72 -13.54 -3.64
CA PHE A 333 34.91 -14.91 -3.16
C PHE A 333 35.98 -15.68 -3.92
N ILE A 334 36.01 -15.58 -5.25
CA ILE A 334 37.03 -16.26 -6.06
C ILE A 334 38.42 -15.72 -5.71
N ILE A 335 38.58 -14.40 -5.62
CA ILE A 335 39.87 -13.78 -5.26
C ILE A 335 40.28 -14.19 -3.84
N ALA A 336 39.34 -14.17 -2.89
CA ALA A 336 39.61 -14.52 -1.50
C ALA A 336 40.00 -16.00 -1.29
N THR A 337 39.51 -16.93 -2.12
CA THR A 337 39.89 -18.35 -2.07
C THR A 337 41.17 -18.66 -2.84
N MET A 338 41.36 -18.06 -4.01
CA MET A 338 42.52 -18.35 -4.86
C MET A 338 43.80 -17.69 -4.35
N SER A 339 43.70 -16.50 -3.74
CA SER A 339 44.89 -15.76 -3.29
C SER A 339 45.73 -16.52 -2.24
N PRO A 340 45.16 -17.16 -1.20
CA PRO A 340 45.91 -17.98 -0.25
C PRO A 340 46.54 -19.24 -0.89
N LEU A 341 45.87 -19.84 -1.88
CA LEU A 341 46.39 -20.99 -2.61
C LEU A 341 47.61 -20.61 -3.46
N MET A 342 47.57 -19.44 -4.11
CA MET A 342 48.73 -18.93 -4.86
C MET A 342 49.92 -18.63 -3.96
N SER A 343 49.70 -18.04 -2.78
CA SER A 343 50.79 -17.80 -1.82
C SER A 343 51.40 -19.10 -1.30
N LEU A 344 50.58 -20.14 -1.08
CA LEU A 344 51.05 -21.48 -0.70
C LEU A 344 51.94 -22.10 -1.78
N ILE A 345 51.51 -22.03 -3.05
CA ILE A 345 52.28 -22.53 -4.19
C ILE A 345 53.59 -21.76 -4.39
N GLN A 346 53.63 -20.45 -4.12
CA GLN A 346 54.85 -19.64 -4.21
C GLN A 346 55.82 -19.86 -3.04
N SER A 347 55.32 -20.32 -1.89
CA SER A 347 56.13 -20.61 -0.70
C SER A 347 56.70 -22.03 -0.66
N LEU A 348 56.23 -22.91 -1.56
CA LEU A 348 56.77 -24.25 -1.83
C LEU A 348 57.82 -24.16 -2.95
#